data_AF-A0A0P9UD45-F1
#
_entry.id   AF-A0A0P9UD45-F1
#
_cell.length_a   1.000
_cell.length_b   1.000
_cell.length_c   1.000
_cell.angle_alpha   90.00
_cell.angle_beta   90.00
_cell.angle_gamma   90.00
#
_symmetry.space_group_name_H-M   'P 1'
#
loop_
_entity.id
_entity.type
_entity.pdbx_description
1 polymer ?
#
loop_
_entity_poly.entity_id
_entity_poly.type
_entity_poly.pdbx_seq_one_letter_code
_entity_poly.pdbx_strand_id
1 'polypeptide(L)'
;MSLVIHPHNPHVPTSHANVRFFIAEKEGEEPVWWFGGGFDLTPYYGVEEDCVHWHRVAERACAPFGDDVYPRYKAWCDSYFHLKHRDEPRGIGGLFFDDVNQWDFDTSFAFIRAIGDAFINAYLPIVRRRKAAAYTVQQREFQEFRRGRYVEFNLVYDRGTLFGLQSGGRTESILMSLPPQVRWGYDWKAAPGSEEARLTEYFLTDRDWLADN
;
A
#
# COMPACT_ATOMS: atom_id res chain seq x y z
N MET A 1 9.11 -11.59 -0.97
CA MET A 1 8.07 -11.45 -2.00
C MET A 1 7.65 -9.99 -2.10
N SER A 2 7.48 -9.46 -3.31
CA SER A 2 6.91 -8.13 -3.55
C SER A 2 5.91 -8.21 -4.70
N LEU A 3 4.77 -7.52 -4.59
CA LEU A 3 3.75 -7.49 -5.64
C LEU A 3 3.08 -6.11 -5.70
N VAL A 4 2.69 -5.74 -6.91
CA VAL A 4 1.80 -4.60 -7.18
C VAL A 4 0.75 -5.07 -8.18
N ILE A 5 -0.51 -4.73 -7.91
CA ILE A 5 -1.63 -5.08 -8.79
C ILE A 5 -2.29 -3.79 -9.28
N HIS A 6 -2.33 -3.63 -10.61
CA HIS A 6 -3.00 -2.53 -11.29
C HIS A 6 -4.23 -3.04 -12.05
N PRO A 7 -5.42 -3.06 -11.43
CA PRO A 7 -6.63 -3.51 -12.10
C PRO A 7 -7.00 -2.66 -13.31
N HIS A 8 -7.63 -3.29 -14.29
CA HIS A 8 -8.16 -2.57 -15.45
C HIS A 8 -9.36 -1.67 -15.07
N ASN A 9 -10.28 -2.17 -14.25
CA ASN A 9 -11.48 -1.45 -13.85
C ASN A 9 -11.13 -0.39 -12.77
N PRO A 10 -11.47 0.91 -12.97
CA PRO A 10 -11.17 1.98 -12.01
C PRO A 10 -11.87 1.82 -10.65
N HIS A 11 -12.94 1.02 -10.58
CA HIS A 11 -13.62 0.71 -9.31
C HIS A 11 -12.87 -0.31 -8.45
N VAL A 12 -11.83 -0.95 -8.98
CA VAL A 12 -10.95 -1.83 -8.20
C VAL A 12 -9.67 -1.04 -7.84
N PRO A 13 -9.36 -0.87 -6.55
CA PRO A 13 -8.15 -0.18 -6.11
C PRO A 13 -6.88 -0.86 -6.63
N THR A 14 -5.83 -0.09 -6.85
CA THR A 14 -4.48 -0.67 -6.89
C THR A 14 -4.08 -1.13 -5.50
N SER A 15 -3.30 -2.21 -5.41
CA SER A 15 -2.80 -2.72 -4.13
C SER A 15 -1.33 -3.10 -4.25
N HIS A 16 -0.61 -2.96 -3.15
CA HIS A 16 0.77 -3.40 -3.00
C HIS A 16 0.91 -4.28 -1.75
N ALA A 17 1.79 -5.27 -1.82
CA ALA A 17 2.21 -6.04 -0.65
C ALA A 17 3.67 -6.46 -0.76
N ASN A 18 4.35 -6.48 0.39
CA ASN A 18 5.73 -6.89 0.52
C ASN A 18 5.90 -7.71 1.81
N VAL A 19 6.67 -8.79 1.73
CA VAL A 19 7.21 -9.49 2.89
C VAL A 19 8.64 -9.90 2.57
N ARG A 20 9.58 -9.60 3.46
CA ARG A 20 11.00 -9.88 3.26
C ARG A 20 11.66 -10.27 4.58
N PHE A 21 12.78 -10.97 4.44
CA PHE A 21 13.68 -11.35 5.51
C PHE A 21 15.09 -10.95 5.11
N PHE A 22 15.85 -10.41 6.06
CA PHE A 22 17.26 -10.10 5.90
C PHE A 22 18.04 -10.78 7.02
N ILE A 23 19.22 -11.31 6.68
CA ILE A 23 20.20 -11.84 7.63
C ILE A 23 21.60 -11.45 7.17
N ALA A 24 22.43 -11.02 8.12
CA ALA A 24 23.86 -10.81 7.94
C ALA A 24 24.63 -11.64 8.97
N GLU A 25 25.62 -12.38 8.48
CA GLU A 25 26.48 -13.23 9.29
C GLU A 25 27.89 -12.65 9.31
N LYS A 26 28.54 -12.74 10.48
CA LYS A 26 29.95 -12.41 10.66
C LYS A 26 30.58 -13.50 11.51
N GLU A 27 31.76 -13.98 11.10
CA GLU A 27 32.45 -15.05 11.82
C GLU A 27 32.69 -14.67 13.29
N GLY A 28 32.31 -15.56 14.21
CA GLY A 28 32.45 -15.37 15.65
C GLY A 28 31.38 -14.48 16.30
N GLU A 29 30.37 -14.02 15.57
CA GLU A 29 29.30 -13.16 16.07
C GLU A 29 27.93 -13.81 15.82
N GLU A 30 26.95 -13.47 16.65
CA GLU A 30 25.55 -13.87 16.40
C GLU A 30 25.00 -13.18 15.14
N PRO A 31 24.23 -13.87 14.29
CA PRO A 31 23.65 -13.26 13.10
C PRO A 31 22.71 -12.11 13.43
N VAL A 32 22.83 -11.01 12.69
CA VAL A 32 21.85 -9.92 12.76
C VAL A 32 20.79 -10.18 11.71
N TRP A 33 19.52 -10.17 12.11
CA TRP A 33 18.40 -10.42 11.22
C TRP A 33 17.23 -9.51 11.54
N TRP A 34 16.36 -9.32 10.54
CA TRP A 34 15.07 -8.67 10.71
C TRP A 34 14.13 -9.03 9.57
N PHE A 35 12.83 -8.86 9.83
CA PHE A 35 11.81 -8.89 8.81
C PHE A 35 11.34 -7.48 8.45
N GLY A 36 10.73 -7.36 7.28
CA GLY A 36 10.07 -6.14 6.86
C GLY A 36 8.93 -6.46 5.89
N GLY A 37 8.04 -5.51 5.68
CA GLY A 37 6.89 -5.73 4.81
C GLY A 37 5.70 -4.84 5.10
N GLY A 38 4.54 -5.34 4.69
CA GLY A 38 3.28 -4.63 4.79
C GLY A 38 2.40 -4.84 3.56
N PHE A 39 1.24 -4.22 3.59
CA PHE A 39 0.35 -4.10 2.44
C PHE A 39 -0.42 -2.80 2.52
N ASP A 40 -0.75 -2.22 1.37
CA ASP A 40 -1.47 -0.96 1.28
C ASP A 40 -2.43 -0.92 0.07
N LEU A 41 -3.46 -0.08 0.18
CA LEU A 41 -4.53 0.03 -0.80
C LEU A 41 -4.61 1.46 -1.37
N THR A 42 -4.63 1.55 -2.70
CA THR A 42 -4.67 2.80 -3.46
C THR A 42 -5.94 2.85 -4.31
N PRO A 43 -7.08 3.34 -3.76
CA PRO A 43 -8.32 3.47 -4.51
C PRO A 43 -8.27 4.61 -5.53
N TYR A 44 -9.14 4.49 -6.54
CA TYR A 44 -9.44 5.57 -7.47
C TYR A 44 -10.84 6.11 -7.14
N TYR A 45 -11.85 5.23 -7.12
CA TYR A 45 -13.17 5.53 -6.59
C TYR A 45 -13.31 4.83 -5.24
N GLY A 46 -13.18 5.60 -4.16
CA GLY A 46 -13.19 5.08 -2.79
C GLY A 46 -14.58 4.57 -2.39
N VAL A 47 -14.62 3.44 -1.68
CA VAL A 47 -15.83 2.93 -1.04
C VAL A 47 -15.53 2.65 0.42
N GLU A 48 -16.26 3.29 1.33
CA GLU A 48 -16.00 3.24 2.77
C GLU A 48 -16.00 1.82 3.32
N GLU A 49 -16.98 0.99 2.92
CA GLU A 49 -17.05 -0.42 3.30
C GLU A 49 -15.79 -1.21 2.92
N ASP A 50 -15.15 -0.88 1.79
CA ASP A 50 -13.92 -1.55 1.36
C ASP A 50 -12.72 -1.08 2.19
N CYS A 51 -12.66 0.21 2.54
CA CYS A 51 -11.63 0.77 3.42
C CYS A 51 -11.73 0.17 4.84
N VAL A 52 -12.94 0.10 5.40
CA VAL A 52 -13.20 -0.54 6.71
C VAL A 52 -12.84 -2.02 6.65
N HIS A 53 -13.27 -2.76 5.62
CA HIS A 53 -12.92 -4.17 5.45
C HIS A 53 -11.40 -4.38 5.40
N TRP A 54 -10.70 -3.57 4.60
CA TRP A 54 -9.25 -3.61 4.46
C TRP A 54 -8.53 -3.48 5.80
N HIS A 55 -8.86 -2.41 6.54
CA HIS A 55 -8.25 -2.11 7.83
C HIS A 55 -8.68 -3.09 8.93
N ARG A 56 -9.90 -3.61 8.89
CA ARG A 56 -10.38 -4.60 9.87
C ARG A 56 -9.68 -5.94 9.71
N VAL A 57 -9.36 -6.35 8.47
CA VAL A 57 -8.55 -7.55 8.22
C VAL A 57 -7.12 -7.35 8.71
N ALA A 58 -6.53 -6.17 8.49
CA ALA A 58 -5.21 -5.83 9.01
C ALA A 58 -5.15 -5.87 10.54
N GLU A 59 -6.10 -5.22 11.22
CA GLU A 59 -6.22 -5.23 12.69
C GLU A 59 -6.27 -6.66 13.24
N ARG A 60 -7.15 -7.50 12.68
CA ARG A 60 -7.31 -8.90 13.10
C ARG A 60 -6.05 -9.74 12.90
N ALA A 61 -5.28 -9.47 11.84
CA ALA A 61 -4.02 -10.17 11.58
C ALA A 61 -2.93 -9.77 12.58
N CYS A 62 -2.96 -8.52 13.06
CA CYS A 62 -2.03 -8.01 14.07
C CYS A 62 -2.39 -8.42 15.51
N ALA A 63 -3.67 -8.62 15.82
CA ALA A 63 -4.16 -8.85 17.18
C ALA A 63 -3.41 -9.96 17.98
N PRO A 64 -3.02 -11.11 17.40
CA PRO A 64 -2.27 -12.14 18.14
C PRO A 64 -0.86 -11.71 18.58
N PHE A 65 -0.34 -10.61 18.05
CA PHE A 65 1.04 -10.15 18.27
C PHE A 65 1.13 -8.94 19.20
N GLY A 66 0.00 -8.41 19.65
CA GLY A 66 -0.09 -7.30 20.61
C GLY A 66 -1.06 -6.21 20.16
N ASP A 67 -1.68 -5.56 21.14
CA ASP A 67 -2.69 -4.51 20.92
C ASP A 67 -2.11 -3.25 20.25
N ASP A 68 -0.80 -3.02 20.40
CA ASP A 68 -0.10 -1.87 19.81
C ASP A 68 0.37 -2.12 18.36
N VAL A 69 0.31 -3.35 17.86
CA VAL A 69 0.90 -3.74 16.57
C VAL A 69 0.19 -3.10 15.39
N TYR A 70 -1.14 -3.20 15.33
CA TYR A 70 -1.93 -2.54 14.28
C TYR A 70 -1.79 -1.01 14.32
N PRO A 71 -2.05 -0.30 15.44
CA PRO A 71 -1.99 1.16 15.42
C PRO A 71 -0.59 1.68 15.08
N ARG A 72 0.48 1.01 15.55
CA ARG A 72 1.87 1.36 15.21
C ARG A 72 2.14 1.23 13.71
N TYR A 73 1.83 0.07 13.12
CA TYR A 73 2.17 -0.19 11.72
C TYR A 73 1.19 0.46 10.73
N LYS A 74 -0.03 0.78 11.14
CA LYS A 74 -0.95 1.65 10.39
C LYS A 74 -0.41 3.08 10.33
N ALA A 75 -0.05 3.66 11.47
CA ALA A 75 0.53 5.02 11.51
C ALA A 75 1.85 5.10 10.71
N TRP A 76 2.67 4.04 10.76
CA TRP A 76 3.87 3.97 9.92
C TRP A 76 3.53 3.88 8.42
N CYS A 77 2.48 3.14 8.05
CA CYS A 77 2.00 3.09 6.67
C CYS A 77 1.59 4.48 6.15
N ASP A 78 0.82 5.22 6.93
CA ASP A 78 0.34 6.56 6.55
C ASP A 78 1.52 7.53 6.34
N SER A 79 2.47 7.55 7.28
CA SER A 79 3.66 8.42 7.18
C SER A 79 4.66 8.00 6.09
N TYR A 80 4.79 6.71 5.81
CA TYR A 80 5.71 6.22 4.77
C TYR A 80 5.17 6.50 3.36
N PHE A 81 3.88 6.20 3.12
CA PHE A 81 3.26 6.31 1.80
C PHE A 81 2.65 7.69 1.54
N HIS A 82 3.44 8.75 1.76
CA HIS A 82 3.00 10.13 1.61
C HIS A 82 3.80 10.90 0.54
N LEU A 83 3.10 11.54 -0.40
CA LEU A 83 3.70 12.37 -1.43
C LEU A 83 3.94 13.78 -0.87
N LYS A 84 5.11 14.00 -0.26
CA LYS A 84 5.44 15.27 0.42
C LYS A 84 5.28 16.52 -0.47
N HIS A 85 5.61 16.44 -1.75
CA HIS A 85 5.48 17.57 -2.68
C HIS A 85 4.04 17.87 -3.10
N ARG A 86 3.08 17.02 -2.74
CA ARG A 86 1.64 17.21 -3.01
C ARG A 86 0.78 17.33 -1.77
N ASP A 87 1.38 17.07 -0.61
CA ASP A 87 0.66 16.95 0.65
C ASP A 87 -0.51 15.95 0.56
N GLU A 88 -0.22 14.76 0.01
CA GLU A 88 -1.24 13.78 -0.34
C GLU A 88 -0.77 12.36 -0.01
N PRO A 89 -1.56 11.56 0.75
CA PRO A 89 -1.33 10.13 0.90
C PRO A 89 -1.42 9.41 -0.46
N ARG A 90 -0.57 8.39 -0.67
CA ARG A 90 -0.62 7.57 -1.89
C ARG A 90 -1.94 6.80 -2.01
N GLY A 91 -2.51 6.42 -0.86
CA GLY A 91 -3.69 5.58 -0.74
C GLY A 91 -4.33 5.69 0.65
N ILE A 92 -5.21 4.77 0.99
CA ILE A 92 -5.92 4.75 2.29
C ILE A 92 -5.14 4.03 3.39
N GLY A 93 -3.87 3.73 3.13
CA GLY A 93 -2.97 3.04 4.07
C GLY A 93 -3.18 1.53 4.13
N GLY A 94 -2.85 0.97 5.29
CA GLY A 94 -2.76 -0.46 5.55
C GLY A 94 -1.74 -0.72 6.64
N LEU A 95 -0.75 -1.57 6.36
CA LEU A 95 0.36 -1.84 7.28
C LEU A 95 1.69 -1.55 6.59
N PHE A 96 2.62 -0.94 7.32
CA PHE A 96 4.01 -0.86 6.94
C PHE A 96 4.89 -1.12 8.15
N PHE A 97 5.92 -1.94 7.96
CA PHE A 97 6.90 -2.24 8.99
C PHE A 97 8.26 -2.56 8.36
N ASP A 98 9.30 -2.21 9.10
CA ASP A 98 10.69 -2.55 8.83
C ASP A 98 11.38 -2.89 10.15
N ASP A 99 12.55 -3.49 10.07
CA ASP A 99 13.39 -3.80 11.24
C ASP A 99 12.65 -4.62 12.33
N VAL A 100 11.78 -5.54 11.92
CA VAL A 100 11.02 -6.41 12.84
C VAL A 100 11.94 -7.53 13.35
N ASN A 101 12.46 -7.35 14.55
CA ASN A 101 13.26 -8.31 15.31
C ASN A 101 13.09 -8.19 16.83
N GLN A 102 12.03 -7.51 17.27
CA GLN A 102 11.73 -7.30 18.69
C GLN A 102 11.21 -8.57 19.39
N TRP A 103 10.69 -9.53 18.63
CA TRP A 103 10.29 -10.84 19.12
C TRP A 103 11.35 -11.88 18.78
N ASP A 104 11.22 -13.10 19.31
CA ASP A 104 11.99 -14.24 18.81
C ASP A 104 11.70 -14.48 17.32
N PHE A 105 12.60 -15.23 16.67
CA PHE A 105 12.53 -15.48 15.23
C PHE A 105 11.22 -16.15 14.82
N ASP A 106 10.76 -17.15 15.57
CA ASP A 106 9.57 -17.93 15.22
C ASP A 106 8.31 -17.07 15.33
N THR A 107 8.21 -16.23 16.37
CA THR A 107 7.12 -15.26 16.52
C THR A 107 7.15 -14.21 15.40
N SER A 108 8.34 -13.69 15.06
CA SER A 108 8.50 -12.73 13.96
C SER A 108 8.14 -13.35 12.61
N PHE A 109 8.52 -14.60 12.38
CA PHE A 109 8.17 -15.31 11.16
C PHE A 109 6.66 -15.61 11.09
N ALA A 110 6.04 -15.99 12.20
CA ALA A 110 4.59 -16.19 12.30
C ALA A 110 3.82 -14.89 11.99
N PHE A 111 4.31 -13.74 12.47
CA PHE A 111 3.75 -12.43 12.13
C PHE A 111 3.77 -12.18 10.63
N ILE A 112 4.92 -12.38 9.99
CA ILE A 112 5.07 -12.15 8.54
C ILE A 112 4.18 -13.07 7.72
N ARG A 113 4.02 -14.34 8.14
CA ARG A 113 3.07 -15.27 7.52
C ARG A 113 1.63 -14.78 7.65
N ALA A 114 1.22 -14.36 8.85
CA ALA A 114 -0.12 -13.83 9.11
C ALA A 114 -0.42 -12.61 8.22
N ILE A 115 0.54 -11.69 8.08
CA ILE A 115 0.38 -10.51 7.20
C ILE A 115 0.30 -10.90 5.73
N GLY A 116 1.11 -11.87 5.28
CA GLY A 116 1.06 -12.39 3.92
C GLY A 116 -0.31 -13.01 3.58
N ASP A 117 -0.86 -13.82 4.48
CA ASP A 117 -2.18 -14.45 4.32
C ASP A 117 -3.31 -13.41 4.38
N ALA A 118 -3.17 -12.41 5.27
CA ALA A 118 -4.14 -11.34 5.44
C ALA A 118 -4.33 -10.49 4.17
N PHE A 119 -3.28 -10.29 3.37
CA PHE A 119 -3.39 -9.54 2.12
C PHE A 119 -4.45 -10.11 1.17
N ILE A 120 -4.49 -11.45 0.99
CA ILE A 120 -5.47 -12.09 0.11
C ILE A 120 -6.88 -11.95 0.70
N ASN A 121 -7.02 -12.15 2.01
CA ASN A 121 -8.30 -12.00 2.73
C ASN A 121 -8.83 -10.55 2.68
N ALA A 122 -7.94 -9.56 2.65
CA ALA A 122 -8.29 -8.16 2.53
C ALA A 122 -8.66 -7.78 1.09
N TYR A 123 -7.82 -8.14 0.11
CA TYR A 123 -7.93 -7.63 -1.25
C TYR A 123 -8.93 -8.40 -2.13
N LEU A 124 -8.95 -9.73 -2.05
CA LEU A 124 -9.74 -10.56 -2.96
C LEU A 124 -11.26 -10.28 -2.88
N PRO A 125 -11.86 -10.07 -1.69
CA PRO A 125 -13.26 -9.67 -1.59
C PRO A 125 -13.56 -8.33 -2.29
N ILE A 126 -12.67 -7.34 -2.16
CA ILE A 126 -12.79 -6.03 -2.82
C ILE A 126 -12.79 -6.22 -4.34
N VAL A 127 -11.81 -6.96 -4.88
CA VAL A 127 -11.74 -7.27 -6.31
C VAL A 127 -13.01 -7.96 -6.79
N ARG A 128 -13.50 -8.97 -6.06
CA ARG A 128 -14.72 -9.71 -6.43
C ARG A 128 -15.96 -8.80 -6.48
N ARG A 129 -16.11 -7.90 -5.50
CA ARG A 129 -17.23 -6.94 -5.45
C ARG A 129 -17.19 -5.93 -6.60
N ARG A 130 -16.00 -5.41 -6.92
CA ARG A 130 -15.88 -4.22 -7.78
C ARG A 130 -15.53 -4.52 -9.24
N LYS A 131 -14.92 -5.67 -9.57
CA LYS A 131 -14.38 -5.95 -10.91
C LYS A 131 -15.39 -5.85 -12.07
N ALA A 132 -16.68 -6.12 -11.79
CA ALA A 132 -17.75 -6.12 -12.79
C ALA A 132 -18.54 -4.79 -12.84
N ALA A 133 -18.18 -3.80 -12.03
CA ALA A 133 -18.84 -2.49 -12.04
C ALA A 133 -18.65 -1.82 -13.41
N ALA A 134 -19.73 -1.27 -13.97
CA ALA A 134 -19.64 -0.47 -15.18
C ALA A 134 -18.81 0.80 -14.90
N TYR A 135 -18.01 1.21 -15.87
CA TYR A 135 -17.24 2.45 -15.77
C TYR A 135 -17.22 3.20 -17.10
N THR A 136 -16.97 4.50 -17.03
CA THR A 136 -16.91 5.38 -18.21
C THR A 136 -15.47 5.64 -18.65
N VAL A 137 -15.31 6.21 -19.86
CA VAL A 137 -14.00 6.64 -20.35
C VAL A 137 -13.38 7.69 -19.43
N GLN A 138 -14.19 8.61 -18.91
CA GLN A 138 -13.74 9.66 -17.98
C GLN A 138 -13.21 9.07 -16.68
N GLN A 139 -13.86 8.02 -16.16
CA GLN A 139 -13.36 7.33 -14.96
C GLN A 139 -12.05 6.61 -15.21
N ARG A 140 -11.85 6.09 -16.43
CA ARG A 140 -10.57 5.51 -16.83
C ARG A 140 -9.48 6.57 -17.00
N GLU A 141 -9.80 7.74 -17.53
CA GLU A 141 -8.86 8.86 -17.61
C GLU A 141 -8.43 9.35 -16.23
N PHE A 142 -9.38 9.51 -15.30
CA PHE A 142 -9.08 9.84 -13.90
C PHE A 142 -8.15 8.80 -13.26
N GLN A 143 -8.40 7.51 -13.48
CA GLN A 143 -7.50 6.44 -13.00
C GLN A 143 -6.07 6.61 -13.52
N GLU A 144 -5.87 7.02 -14.78
CA GLU A 144 -4.55 7.23 -15.36
C GLU A 144 -3.84 8.46 -14.77
N PHE A 145 -4.57 9.53 -14.44
CA PHE A 145 -4.03 10.67 -13.68
C PHE A 145 -3.61 10.27 -12.26
N ARG A 146 -4.44 9.50 -11.56
CA ARG A 146 -4.13 8.99 -10.22
C ARG A 146 -2.95 8.01 -10.23
N ARG A 147 -2.82 7.19 -11.28
CA ARG A 147 -1.63 6.36 -11.51
C ARG A 147 -0.36 7.18 -11.72
N GLY A 148 -0.46 8.40 -12.26
CA GLY A 148 0.64 9.36 -12.28
C GLY A 148 1.21 9.65 -10.88
N ARG A 149 0.34 9.79 -9.86
CA ARG A 149 0.76 9.93 -8.46
C ARG A 149 1.48 8.68 -7.94
N TYR A 150 1.01 7.49 -8.32
CA TYR A 150 1.65 6.24 -7.94
C TYR A 150 3.09 6.15 -8.50
N VAL A 151 3.29 6.57 -9.75
CA VAL A 151 4.62 6.67 -10.37
C VAL A 151 5.49 7.68 -9.65
N GLU A 152 4.97 8.89 -9.36
CA GLU A 152 5.71 9.92 -8.64
C GLU A 152 6.20 9.40 -7.29
N PHE A 153 5.37 8.71 -6.51
CA PHE A 153 5.80 8.13 -5.24
C PHE A 153 6.95 7.13 -5.43
N ASN A 154 6.77 6.15 -6.33
CA ASN A 154 7.74 5.08 -6.51
C ASN A 154 9.09 5.60 -7.01
N LEU A 155 9.10 6.62 -7.88
CA LEU A 155 10.34 7.14 -8.47
C LEU A 155 11.00 8.25 -7.64
N VAL A 156 10.27 8.92 -6.73
CA VAL A 156 10.80 10.06 -5.96
C VAL A 156 11.03 9.71 -4.48
N TYR A 157 10.21 8.84 -3.89
CA TYR A 157 10.22 8.61 -2.43
C TYR A 157 10.44 7.17 -2.00
N ASP A 158 10.04 6.18 -2.81
CA ASP A 158 10.15 4.78 -2.38
C ASP A 158 11.62 4.36 -2.24
N ARG A 159 12.04 4.11 -1.00
CA ARG A 159 13.43 3.78 -0.67
C ARG A 159 13.88 2.50 -1.37
N GLY A 160 13.00 1.50 -1.47
CA GLY A 160 13.28 0.22 -2.12
C GLY A 160 13.58 0.37 -3.61
N THR A 161 12.75 1.15 -4.31
CA THR A 161 12.94 1.46 -5.74
C THR A 161 14.22 2.25 -5.98
N LEU A 162 14.45 3.33 -5.21
CA LEU A 162 15.64 4.17 -5.37
C LEU A 162 16.92 3.37 -5.12
N PHE A 163 16.99 2.64 -4.01
CA PHE A 163 18.14 1.83 -3.67
C PHE A 163 18.39 0.76 -4.73
N GLY A 164 17.35 0.01 -5.14
CA GLY A 164 17.49 -1.06 -6.12
C GLY A 164 18.01 -0.58 -7.48
N LEU A 165 17.59 0.60 -7.95
CA LEU A 165 18.08 1.18 -9.19
C LEU A 165 19.53 1.67 -9.06
N GLN A 166 19.88 2.30 -7.94
CA GLN A 166 21.22 2.83 -7.69
C GLN A 166 22.26 1.74 -7.43
N SER A 167 21.85 0.61 -6.85
CA SER A 167 22.72 -0.51 -6.51
C SER A 167 22.91 -1.52 -7.65
N GLY A 168 22.39 -1.24 -8.86
CA GLY A 168 22.49 -2.15 -10.01
C GLY A 168 21.59 -3.40 -9.91
N GLY A 169 20.49 -3.32 -9.15
CA GLY A 169 19.50 -4.38 -9.09
C GLY A 169 18.79 -4.61 -10.42
N ARG A 170 18.02 -5.70 -10.53
CA ARG A 170 17.31 -6.06 -11.77
C ARG A 170 16.18 -5.06 -12.06
N THR A 171 16.42 -4.13 -12.97
CA THR A 171 15.49 -3.03 -13.34
C THR A 171 14.07 -3.51 -13.61
N GLU A 172 13.87 -4.54 -14.43
CA GLU A 172 12.53 -5.08 -14.77
C GLU A 172 11.78 -5.64 -13.56
N SER A 173 12.50 -6.14 -12.53
CA SER A 173 11.86 -6.57 -11.28
C SER A 173 11.48 -5.38 -10.40
N ILE A 174 12.31 -4.33 -10.39
CA ILE A 174 12.11 -3.15 -9.56
C ILE A 174 10.94 -2.31 -10.10
N LEU A 175 10.93 -2.08 -11.42
CA LEU A 175 9.92 -1.26 -12.10
C LEU A 175 8.62 -2.00 -12.40
N MET A 176 8.46 -3.26 -11.98
CA MET A 176 7.19 -4.00 -12.01
C MET A 176 6.07 -3.24 -11.26
N SER A 177 6.44 -2.37 -10.32
CA SER A 177 5.52 -1.50 -9.60
C SER A 177 4.90 -0.39 -10.46
N LEU A 178 5.41 -0.13 -11.67
CA LEU A 178 4.90 0.94 -12.51
C LEU A 178 3.61 0.50 -13.24
N PRO A 179 2.58 1.36 -13.26
CA PRO A 179 1.32 1.08 -13.94
C PRO A 179 1.50 1.06 -15.48
N PRO A 180 0.61 0.32 -16.19
CA PRO A 180 0.73 0.16 -17.64
C PRO A 180 0.46 1.44 -18.43
N GLN A 181 -0.36 2.35 -17.88
CA GLN A 181 -0.75 3.62 -18.50
C GLN A 181 -0.92 4.67 -17.41
N VAL A 182 -0.41 5.87 -17.67
CA VAL A 182 -0.39 7.03 -16.77
C VAL A 182 -0.65 8.29 -17.58
N ARG A 183 -1.19 9.32 -16.92
CA ARG A 183 -1.35 10.66 -17.46
C ARG A 183 -0.80 11.71 -16.51
N TRP A 184 -0.23 12.75 -17.10
CA TRP A 184 0.06 14.01 -16.42
C TRP A 184 -0.52 15.15 -17.26
N GLY A 185 -1.00 16.18 -16.57
CA GLY A 185 -1.55 17.39 -17.15
C GLY A 185 -1.19 18.56 -16.25
N TYR A 186 -0.83 19.69 -16.86
CA TYR A 186 -0.50 20.90 -16.12
C TYR A 186 -1.70 21.37 -15.29
N ASP A 187 -1.45 21.62 -14.00
CA ASP A 187 -2.45 21.99 -12.98
C ASP A 187 -3.76 21.18 -13.03
N TRP A 188 -3.66 19.89 -13.40
CA TRP A 188 -4.84 19.03 -13.45
C TRP A 188 -5.42 18.83 -12.04
N LYS A 189 -6.74 19.02 -11.92
CA LYS A 189 -7.54 18.84 -10.70
C LYS A 189 -8.87 18.19 -11.07
N ALA A 190 -9.40 17.37 -10.16
CA ALA A 190 -10.76 16.87 -10.28
C ALA A 190 -11.78 18.01 -10.20
N ALA A 191 -12.94 17.84 -10.82
CA ALA A 191 -14.02 18.82 -10.73
C ALA A 191 -14.54 18.90 -9.28
N PRO A 192 -14.70 20.07 -8.66
CA PRO A 192 -15.24 20.19 -7.31
C PRO A 192 -16.60 19.50 -7.16
N GLY A 193 -16.81 18.79 -6.03
CA GLY A 193 -18.05 18.07 -5.75
C GLY A 193 -18.27 16.78 -6.56
N SER A 194 -17.29 16.36 -7.35
CA SER A 194 -17.31 15.07 -8.05
C SER A 194 -16.82 13.92 -7.17
N GLU A 195 -17.10 12.68 -7.56
CA GLU A 195 -16.52 11.49 -6.90
C GLU A 195 -14.99 11.44 -7.03
N GLU A 196 -14.44 12.01 -8.10
CA GLU A 196 -13.01 12.16 -8.31
C GLU A 196 -12.36 13.09 -7.27
N ALA A 197 -13.02 14.20 -6.95
CA ALA A 197 -12.55 15.14 -5.92
C ALA A 197 -12.69 14.56 -4.51
N ARG A 198 -13.77 13.80 -4.28
CA ARG A 198 -14.02 13.09 -3.02
C ARG A 198 -12.90 12.13 -2.64
N LEU A 199 -12.18 11.54 -3.60
CA LEU A 199 -10.99 10.72 -3.31
C LEU A 199 -9.99 11.50 -2.44
N THR A 200 -9.57 12.68 -2.87
CA THR A 200 -8.57 13.49 -2.16
C THR A 200 -9.14 14.26 -0.98
N GLU A 201 -10.39 14.68 -1.05
CA GLU A 201 -11.04 15.48 0.00
C GLU A 201 -11.50 14.65 1.20
N TYR A 202 -11.79 13.36 0.99
CA TYR A 202 -12.30 12.46 2.02
C TYR A 202 -11.38 11.26 2.24
N PHE A 203 -11.16 10.43 1.22
CA PHE A 203 -10.48 9.15 1.44
C PHE A 203 -8.98 9.29 1.73
N LEU A 204 -8.29 10.24 1.11
CA LEU A 204 -6.84 10.43 1.26
C LEU A 204 -6.52 11.52 2.30
N THR A 205 -7.04 11.38 3.53
CA THR A 205 -6.88 12.36 4.62
C THR A 205 -6.40 11.72 5.94
N ASP A 206 -5.59 10.65 5.86
CA ASP A 206 -5.03 9.91 7.01
C ASP A 206 -6.06 9.46 8.06
N ARG A 207 -7.27 9.15 7.61
CA ARG A 207 -8.40 8.79 8.47
C ARG A 207 -8.13 7.55 9.32
N ASP A 208 -8.76 7.52 10.49
CA ASP A 208 -9.00 6.28 11.21
C ASP A 208 -10.25 5.60 10.63
N TRP A 209 -10.03 4.47 9.95
CA TRP A 209 -11.10 3.71 9.31
C TRP A 209 -11.84 2.79 10.28
N LEU A 210 -11.33 2.59 11.50
CA LEU A 210 -11.91 1.67 12.47
C LEU A 210 -12.54 2.38 13.67
N ALA A 211 -12.38 3.70 13.78
CA ALA A 211 -13.10 4.53 14.74
C ALA A 211 -14.62 4.41 14.55
N ASP A 212 -15.36 4.31 15.66
CA ASP A 212 -16.82 4.31 15.65
C ASP A 212 -17.35 5.65 15.14
N ASN A 213 -18.18 5.62 14.09
CA ASN A 213 -18.98 6.76 13.62
C ASN A 213 -20.36 6.76 14.30
#